data_AF-A0A3F2V4P9-F1
#
_entry.id   AF-A0A3F2V4P9-F1
#
_cell.length_a   1.000
_cell.length_b   1.000
_cell.length_c   1.000
_cell.angle_alpha   90.00
_cell.angle_beta   90.00
_cell.angle_gamma   90.00
#
_symmetry.space_group_name_H-M   'P 1'
#
loop_
_entity.id
_entity.type
_entity.pdbx_description
1 polymer ?
#
loop_
_entity_poly.entity_id
_entity_poly.type
_entity_poly.pdbx_seq_one_letter_code
_entity_poly.pdbx_strand_id
1 'polypeptide(L)'
;MNIESGTPVSTIVMTIDVVNESDAPGRILVDMQRILISAVGFSAELQVVSSSRTKTAFQLIFKPDAEIMVLLQNIVASLDKLERKNNIETRLLVHSGLVFSQQDSNKLVYVGSALRTLQSCLQSAEPRKLRLVTQAFARTSQPWTGANFCIRKSHGQLMPFEFSQSLQKDKTTDKNSVSLSPAQLNEIGSRLAQYLGPLATALVADFARQSSTALSLVRNLGGEIGDPKERRRFEEDMQYFLDGWSKP
;
A
#
# COMPACT_ATOMS: atom_id res chain seq x y z
N MET A 1 -11.58 -25.74 28.01
CA MET A 1 -12.32 -24.52 27.58
C MET A 1 -12.52 -24.65 26.09
N ASN A 2 -13.76 -24.82 25.63
CA ASN A 2 -14.04 -24.92 24.19
C ASN A 2 -13.93 -23.53 23.59
N ILE A 3 -13.02 -23.38 22.63
CA ILE A 3 -12.82 -22.14 21.89
C ILE A 3 -13.74 -22.22 20.68
N GLU A 4 -14.82 -21.44 20.66
CA GLU A 4 -15.65 -21.30 19.47
C GLU A 4 -14.89 -20.44 18.46
N SER A 5 -14.40 -21.07 17.39
CA SER A 5 -13.80 -20.35 16.26
C SER A 5 -14.90 -19.75 15.40
N GLY A 6 -14.81 -18.44 15.11
CA GLY A 6 -15.70 -17.78 14.17
C GLY A 6 -15.58 -18.34 12.75
N THR A 7 -16.50 -17.97 11.86
CA THR A 7 -16.46 -18.39 10.46
C THR A 7 -15.16 -17.93 9.77
N PRO A 8 -14.53 -18.76 8.93
CA PRO A 8 -13.35 -18.33 8.17
C PRO A 8 -13.70 -17.17 7.25
N VAL A 9 -12.87 -16.13 7.26
CA VAL A 9 -13.01 -14.95 6.40
C VAL A 9 -11.78 -14.81 5.52
N SER A 10 -12.00 -14.64 4.21
CA SER A 10 -10.94 -14.27 3.27
C SER A 10 -10.56 -12.81 3.48
N THR A 11 -9.29 -12.56 3.75
CA THR A 11 -8.78 -11.26 4.20
C THR A 11 -7.39 -11.01 3.64
N ILE A 12 -6.98 -9.74 3.70
CA ILE A 12 -5.60 -9.36 3.51
C ILE A 12 -5.00 -9.12 4.89
N VAL A 13 -3.90 -9.79 5.18
CA VAL A 13 -3.16 -9.63 6.42
C VAL A 13 -1.83 -8.96 6.10
N MET A 14 -1.46 -7.97 6.90
CA MET A 14 -0.14 -7.37 6.88
C MET A 14 0.52 -7.56 8.23
N THR A 15 1.79 -7.95 8.22
CA THR A 15 2.65 -7.93 9.41
C THR A 15 3.72 -6.88 9.23
N ILE A 16 3.85 -5.99 10.20
CA ILE A 16 4.90 -4.98 10.28
C ILE A 16 5.76 -5.29 11.49
N ASP A 17 7.05 -5.45 11.28
CA ASP A 17 8.02 -5.70 12.32
C ASP A 17 9.02 -4.55 12.39
N VAL A 18 9.30 -4.10 13.61
CA VAL A 18 10.25 -3.02 13.88
C VAL A 18 11.51 -3.64 14.43
N VAL A 19 12.59 -3.51 13.67
CA VAL A 19 13.94 -3.88 14.10
C VAL A 19 14.57 -2.61 14.66
N ASN A 20 14.73 -2.58 15.97
CA ASN A 20 15.32 -1.46 16.67
C ASN A 20 16.52 -1.93 17.49
N GLU A 21 17.69 -1.41 17.17
CA GLU A 21 18.93 -1.65 17.93
C GLU A 21 19.05 -0.73 19.16
N SER A 22 18.17 0.27 19.30
CA SER A 22 18.18 1.23 20.40
C SER A 22 17.39 0.76 21.63
N ASP A 23 17.88 1.11 22.83
CA ASP A 23 17.30 0.79 24.15
C ASP A 23 15.96 1.48 24.49
N ALA A 24 15.33 2.22 23.55
CA ALA A 24 14.08 2.94 23.79
C ALA A 24 12.83 2.35 23.07
N PRO A 25 12.48 1.05 23.25
CA PRO A 25 11.42 0.40 22.49
C PRO A 25 10.02 0.97 22.76
N GLY A 26 9.78 1.48 23.98
CA GLY A 26 8.45 1.97 24.38
C GLY A 26 7.96 3.17 23.57
N ARG A 27 8.85 4.14 23.28
CA ARG A 27 8.47 5.34 22.51
C ARG A 27 8.18 5.01 21.04
N ILE A 28 8.98 4.13 20.45
CA ILE A 28 8.81 3.69 19.07
C ILE A 28 7.51 2.91 18.91
N LEU A 29 7.16 2.08 19.88
CA LEU A 29 5.89 1.34 19.88
C LEU A 29 4.68 2.27 19.86
N VAL A 30 4.67 3.32 20.69
CA VAL A 30 3.59 4.31 20.74
C VAL A 30 3.51 5.12 19.43
N ASP A 31 4.65 5.60 18.92
CA ASP A 31 4.70 6.34 17.65
C ASP A 31 4.21 5.48 16.48
N MET A 32 4.62 4.20 16.44
CA MET A 32 4.17 3.25 15.42
C MET A 32 2.68 2.99 15.51
N GLN A 33 2.16 2.66 16.70
CA GLN A 33 0.73 2.40 16.88
C GLN A 33 -0.12 3.61 16.44
N ARG A 34 0.28 4.83 16.82
CA ARG A 34 -0.41 6.06 16.39
C ARG A 34 -0.40 6.22 14.88
N ILE A 35 0.75 5.98 14.24
CA ILE A 35 0.87 6.07 12.78
C ILE A 35 -0.01 5.04 12.08
N LEU A 36 0.01 3.79 12.54
CA LEU A 36 -0.78 2.73 11.92
C LEU A 36 -2.27 3.00 12.06
N ILE A 37 -2.74 3.38 13.26
CA ILE A 37 -4.13 3.78 13.50
C ILE A 37 -4.52 4.95 12.59
N SER A 38 -3.66 5.97 12.48
CA SER A 38 -3.92 7.12 11.61
C SER A 38 -3.92 6.76 10.11
N ALA A 39 -3.13 5.78 9.69
CA ALA A 39 -3.01 5.39 8.28
C ALA A 39 -4.14 4.47 7.83
N VAL A 40 -4.65 3.61 8.72
CA VAL A 40 -5.70 2.63 8.39
C VAL A 40 -7.10 3.07 8.79
N GLY A 41 -7.23 4.01 9.73
CA GLY A 41 -8.53 4.44 10.25
C GLY A 41 -9.35 3.25 10.75
N PHE A 42 -10.58 3.14 10.24
CA PHE A 42 -11.51 2.04 10.56
C PHE A 42 -11.49 0.89 9.54
N SER A 43 -10.59 0.94 8.55
CA SER A 43 -10.55 -0.04 7.45
C SER A 43 -9.77 -1.32 7.81
N ALA A 44 -9.10 -1.34 8.96
CA ALA A 44 -8.32 -2.48 9.41
C ALA A 44 -8.40 -2.69 10.93
N GLU A 45 -8.35 -3.95 11.33
CA GLU A 45 -8.16 -4.34 12.72
C GLU A 45 -6.67 -4.42 13.04
N LEU A 46 -6.23 -3.72 14.08
CA LEU A 46 -4.83 -3.68 14.51
C LEU A 46 -4.61 -4.57 15.74
N GLN A 47 -3.72 -5.54 15.61
CA GLN A 47 -3.29 -6.43 16.69
C GLN A 47 -1.78 -6.30 16.93
N VAL A 48 -1.38 -6.14 18.20
CA VAL A 48 0.02 -6.27 18.61
C VAL A 48 0.31 -7.75 18.89
N VAL A 49 1.31 -8.30 18.20
CA VAL A 49 1.56 -9.76 18.17
C VAL A 49 2.65 -10.15 19.17
N SER A 50 3.72 -9.36 19.20
CA SER A 50 4.84 -9.59 20.11
C SER A 50 5.46 -8.25 20.46
N SER A 51 5.74 -8.04 21.73
CA SER A 51 6.61 -6.99 22.24
C SER A 51 7.70 -7.65 23.06
N SER A 52 8.85 -7.90 22.45
CA SER A 52 10.09 -8.17 23.19
C SER A 52 10.88 -6.87 23.33
N ARG A 53 11.96 -6.89 24.14
CA ARG A 53 12.84 -5.71 24.26
C ARG A 53 13.42 -5.25 22.91
N THR A 54 13.61 -6.17 21.98
CA THR A 54 14.31 -5.93 20.71
C THR A 54 13.40 -6.02 19.49
N LYS A 55 12.17 -6.52 19.65
CA LYS A 55 11.29 -6.81 18.52
C LYS A 55 9.84 -6.51 18.86
N THR A 56 9.26 -5.58 18.09
CA THR A 56 7.83 -5.30 18.14
C THR A 56 7.20 -5.59 16.79
N ALA A 57 6.19 -6.44 16.78
CA ALA A 57 5.44 -6.78 15.58
C ALA A 57 3.95 -6.42 15.72
N PHE A 58 3.43 -5.82 14.66
CA PHE A 58 2.05 -5.43 14.48
C PHE A 58 1.42 -6.25 13.35
N GLN A 59 0.16 -6.62 13.51
CA GLN A 59 -0.67 -7.26 12.50
C GLN A 59 -1.85 -6.36 12.18
N LEU A 60 -2.09 -6.15 10.90
CA LEU A 60 -3.24 -5.46 10.37
C LEU A 60 -4.08 -6.45 9.57
N ILE A 61 -5.37 -6.55 9.87
CA ILE A 61 -6.33 -7.42 9.18
C ILE A 61 -7.29 -6.52 8.40
N PHE A 62 -7.31 -6.67 7.08
CA PHE A 62 -8.11 -5.84 6.17
C PHE A 62 -9.19 -6.68 5.48
N LYS A 63 -10.36 -6.07 5.25
CA LYS A 63 -11.30 -6.63 4.29
C LYS A 63 -10.72 -6.47 2.87
N PRO A 64 -10.90 -7.45 1.98
CA PRO A 64 -10.44 -7.32 0.60
C PRO A 64 -11.34 -6.32 -0.13
N ASP A 65 -10.88 -5.08 -0.24
CA ASP A 65 -11.54 -3.97 -0.94
C ASP A 65 -10.62 -3.34 -1.99
N ALA A 66 -11.17 -2.46 -2.83
CA ALA A 66 -10.40 -1.74 -3.84
C ALA A 66 -9.48 -0.67 -3.23
N GLU A 67 -9.75 -0.23 -2.01
CA GLU A 67 -9.02 0.84 -1.32
C GLU A 67 -7.73 0.33 -0.66
N ILE A 68 -7.57 -0.98 -0.52
CA ILE A 68 -6.41 -1.58 0.15
C ILE A 68 -5.10 -1.08 -0.43
N MET A 69 -5.01 -0.87 -1.74
CA MET A 69 -3.78 -0.39 -2.36
C MET A 69 -3.44 1.03 -1.94
N VAL A 70 -4.43 1.90 -1.71
CA VAL A 70 -4.23 3.25 -1.17
C VAL A 70 -3.79 3.18 0.29
N LEU A 71 -4.42 2.32 1.09
CA LEU A 71 -4.02 2.09 2.48
C LEU A 71 -2.57 1.58 2.58
N LEU A 72 -2.19 0.63 1.73
CA LEU A 72 -0.81 0.16 1.62
C LEU A 72 0.16 1.31 1.31
N GLN A 73 -0.21 2.25 0.42
CA GLN A 73 0.62 3.42 0.11
C GLN A 73 0.82 4.30 1.33
N ASN A 74 -0.28 4.60 2.02
CA ASN A 74 -0.26 5.45 3.20
C ASN A 74 0.56 4.85 4.34
N ILE A 75 0.43 3.53 4.57
CA ILE A 75 1.24 2.81 5.55
C ILE A 75 2.71 2.88 5.17
N VAL A 76 3.07 2.50 3.96
CA VAL A 76 4.47 2.47 3.47
C VAL A 76 5.11 3.86 3.56
N ALA A 77 4.40 4.91 3.15
CA ALA A 77 4.88 6.28 3.24
C ALA A 77 5.07 6.72 4.70
N SER A 78 4.21 6.27 5.60
CA SER A 78 4.31 6.60 7.02
C SER A 78 5.44 5.84 7.72
N LEU A 79 5.67 4.58 7.34
CA LEU A 79 6.83 3.81 7.77
C LEU A 79 8.13 4.48 7.30
N ASP A 80 8.23 4.91 6.04
CA ASP A 80 9.39 5.66 5.54
C ASP A 80 9.67 6.95 6.31
N LYS A 81 8.63 7.63 6.81
CA LYS A 81 8.78 8.82 7.68
C LYS A 81 9.29 8.42 9.06
N LEU A 82 8.75 7.35 9.64
CA LEU A 82 9.12 6.85 10.96
C LEU A 82 10.57 6.33 11.00
N GLU A 83 10.97 5.56 9.99
CA GLU A 83 12.34 5.05 9.81
C GLU A 83 13.35 6.19 9.80
N ARG A 84 13.10 7.24 9.00
CA ARG A 84 13.96 8.43 8.92
C ARG A 84 14.02 9.20 10.24
N LYS A 85 12.88 9.34 10.93
CA LYS A 85 12.79 10.12 12.17
C LYS A 85 13.52 9.44 13.33
N ASN A 86 13.44 8.11 13.43
CA ASN A 86 13.92 7.38 14.61
C ASN A 86 15.17 6.52 14.33
N ASN A 87 15.69 6.52 13.11
CA ASN A 87 16.80 5.67 12.69
C ASN A 87 16.54 4.17 13.00
N ILE A 88 15.36 3.71 12.60
CA ILE A 88 14.90 2.32 12.78
C ILE A 88 14.72 1.66 11.41
N GLU A 89 14.73 0.32 11.39
CA GLU A 89 14.34 -0.45 10.21
C GLU A 89 12.97 -1.07 10.41
N THR A 90 12.15 -1.04 9.36
CA THR A 90 10.86 -1.74 9.35
C THR A 90 10.85 -2.83 8.29
N ARG A 91 10.24 -3.95 8.64
CA ARG A 91 9.92 -5.03 7.72
C ARG A 91 8.41 -5.11 7.56
N LEU A 92 7.95 -5.19 6.33
CA LEU A 92 6.54 -5.26 5.98
C LEU A 92 6.30 -6.46 5.09
N LEU A 93 5.40 -7.33 5.50
CA LEU A 93 4.96 -8.49 4.73
C LEU A 93 3.45 -8.45 4.56
N VAL A 94 2.95 -8.64 3.33
CA VAL A 94 1.52 -8.70 3.03
C VAL A 94 1.14 -10.05 2.45
N HIS A 95 0.02 -10.59 2.89
CA HIS A 95 -0.51 -11.88 2.44
C HIS A 95 -2.03 -11.81 2.28
N SER A 96 -2.58 -12.53 1.30
CA SER A 96 -4.01 -12.75 1.13
C SER A 96 -4.33 -14.19 1.49
N GLY A 97 -5.27 -14.42 2.41
CA GLY A 97 -5.61 -15.75 2.89
C GLY A 97 -6.76 -15.77 3.89
N LEU A 98 -6.92 -16.89 4.61
CA LEU A 98 -8.01 -17.08 5.57
C LEU A 98 -7.58 -16.75 7.01
N VAL A 99 -8.45 -16.05 7.71
CA VAL A 99 -8.40 -15.85 9.17
C VAL A 99 -9.72 -16.23 9.82
N PHE A 100 -9.65 -16.53 11.10
CA PHE A 100 -10.75 -16.80 11.99
C PHE A 100 -10.67 -15.77 13.11
N SER A 101 -11.80 -15.16 13.44
CA SER A 101 -11.91 -14.34 14.65
C SER A 101 -12.21 -15.25 15.84
N GLN A 102 -11.53 -14.99 16.94
CA GLN A 102 -11.74 -15.65 18.22
C GLN A 102 -11.92 -14.56 19.28
N GLN A 103 -12.93 -14.69 20.13
CA GLN A 103 -13.09 -13.79 21.27
C GLN A 103 -12.26 -14.30 22.44
N ASP A 104 -11.32 -13.49 22.92
CA ASP A 104 -10.51 -13.74 24.11
C ASP A 104 -10.64 -12.54 25.06
N SER A 105 -11.25 -12.74 26.22
CA SER A 105 -11.26 -11.74 27.31
C SER A 105 -11.71 -10.33 26.86
N ASN A 106 -12.81 -10.25 26.10
CA ASN A 106 -13.35 -9.03 25.46
C ASN A 106 -12.51 -8.43 24.32
N LYS A 107 -11.46 -9.11 23.88
CA LYS A 107 -10.67 -8.72 22.73
C LYS A 107 -10.91 -9.69 21.58
N LEU A 108 -11.11 -9.14 20.38
CA LEU A 108 -11.12 -9.93 19.17
C LEU A 108 -9.67 -10.27 18.79
N VAL A 109 -9.36 -11.55 18.72
CA VAL A 109 -8.05 -12.08 18.35
C VAL A 109 -8.21 -12.81 17.03
N TYR A 110 -7.30 -12.57 16.09
CA TYR A 110 -7.31 -13.27 14.82
C TYR A 110 -6.31 -14.41 14.85
N VAL A 111 -6.73 -15.57 14.33
CA VAL A 111 -5.88 -16.74 14.12
C VAL A 111 -6.13 -17.29 12.73
N GLY A 112 -5.19 -18.00 12.12
CA GLY A 112 -5.41 -18.58 10.79
C GLY A 112 -4.14 -18.92 10.05
N SER A 113 -4.28 -19.57 8.90
CA SER A 113 -3.15 -19.94 8.06
C SER A 113 -2.42 -18.69 7.54
N ALA A 114 -3.14 -17.65 7.14
CA ALA A 114 -2.56 -16.39 6.67
C ALA A 114 -1.58 -15.77 7.69
N LEU A 115 -1.99 -15.72 8.96
CA LEU A 115 -1.18 -15.17 10.06
C LEU A 115 0.05 -16.04 10.34
N ARG A 116 -0.13 -17.38 10.37
CA ARG A 116 0.98 -18.32 10.57
C ARG A 116 2.00 -18.25 9.44
N THR A 117 1.54 -18.14 8.19
CA THR A 117 2.41 -17.97 7.02
C THR A 117 3.23 -16.70 7.18
N LEU A 118 2.60 -15.55 7.45
CA LEU A 118 3.33 -14.30 7.66
C LEU A 118 4.33 -14.37 8.81
N GLN A 119 3.95 -14.97 9.93
CA GLN A 119 4.84 -15.12 11.08
C GLN A 119 6.03 -16.01 10.78
N SER A 120 5.81 -17.15 10.11
CA SER A 120 6.88 -18.05 9.67
C SER A 120 7.84 -17.32 8.71
N CYS A 121 7.30 -16.50 7.81
CA CYS A 121 8.09 -15.74 6.85
C CYS A 121 8.87 -14.61 7.49
N LEU A 122 8.30 -13.95 8.49
CA LEU A 122 9.01 -12.94 9.26
C LEU A 122 10.17 -13.53 10.07
N GLN A 123 10.03 -14.78 10.52
CA GLN A 123 11.10 -15.51 11.23
C GLN A 123 12.23 -15.95 10.30
N SER A 124 11.92 -16.37 9.07
CA SER A 124 12.93 -16.77 8.09
C SER A 124 13.53 -15.61 7.31
N ALA A 125 12.88 -14.45 7.28
CA ALA A 125 13.34 -13.30 6.53
C ALA A 125 14.60 -12.69 7.15
N GLU A 126 15.56 -12.34 6.30
CA GLU A 126 16.73 -11.57 6.72
C GLU A 126 16.31 -10.26 7.42
N PRO A 127 17.10 -9.79 8.40
CA PRO A 127 16.74 -8.63 9.22
C PRO A 127 16.74 -7.29 8.47
N ARG A 128 17.22 -7.24 7.23
CA ARG A 128 17.29 -6.01 6.44
C ARG A 128 15.91 -5.45 6.09
N LYS A 129 15.84 -4.13 5.87
CA LYS A 129 14.68 -3.41 5.32
C LYS A 129 14.01 -4.17 4.16
N LEU A 130 12.88 -4.80 4.48
CA LEU A 130 12.21 -5.75 3.60
C LEU A 130 10.74 -5.38 3.45
N ARG A 131 10.30 -5.14 2.22
CA ARG A 131 8.89 -4.92 1.88
C ARG A 131 8.48 -5.95 0.87
N LEU A 132 7.76 -6.98 1.33
CA LEU A 132 7.38 -8.12 0.51
C LEU A 132 5.88 -8.34 0.51
N VAL A 133 5.41 -8.95 -0.56
CA VAL A 133 4.06 -9.51 -0.64
C VAL A 133 4.14 -10.94 -1.15
N THR A 134 3.17 -11.77 -0.76
CA THR A 134 3.06 -13.12 -1.33
C THR A 134 2.50 -13.11 -2.74
N GLN A 135 2.78 -14.19 -3.47
CA GLN A 135 2.12 -14.45 -4.74
C GLN A 135 0.60 -14.54 -4.61
N ALA A 136 0.08 -15.08 -3.50
CA ALA A 136 -1.36 -15.08 -3.22
C ALA A 136 -1.92 -13.65 -3.20
N PHE A 137 -1.27 -12.74 -2.47
CA PHE A 137 -1.66 -11.32 -2.47
C PHE A 137 -1.56 -10.69 -3.86
N ALA A 138 -0.46 -10.94 -4.57
CA ALA A 138 -0.27 -10.38 -5.92
C ALA A 138 -1.36 -10.83 -6.91
N ARG A 139 -1.79 -12.09 -6.85
CA ARG A 139 -2.91 -12.59 -7.67
C ARG A 139 -4.23 -11.93 -7.28
N THR A 140 -4.51 -11.84 -5.97
CA THR A 140 -5.74 -11.18 -5.49
C THR A 140 -5.78 -9.70 -5.83
N SER A 141 -4.64 -9.01 -5.85
CA SER A 141 -4.54 -7.57 -6.09
C SER A 141 -4.39 -7.17 -7.56
N GLN A 142 -4.28 -8.14 -8.47
CA GLN A 142 -4.18 -7.86 -9.91
C GLN A 142 -5.34 -7.01 -10.49
N PRO A 143 -6.59 -7.11 -10.01
CA PRO A 143 -7.66 -6.22 -10.46
C PRO A 143 -7.51 -4.76 -9.99
N TRP A 144 -6.64 -4.48 -9.01
CA TRP A 144 -6.49 -3.16 -8.37
C TRP A 144 -5.33 -2.33 -8.98
N THR A 145 -5.02 -2.55 -10.26
CA THR A 145 -3.85 -2.03 -11.00
C THR A 145 -3.81 -0.51 -11.24
N GLY A 146 -4.70 0.26 -10.62
CA GLY A 146 -4.66 1.73 -10.65
C GLY A 146 -3.61 2.36 -9.73
N ALA A 147 -3.08 1.61 -8.76
CA ALA A 147 -2.20 2.12 -7.72
C ALA A 147 -0.74 2.29 -8.18
N ASN A 148 -0.04 3.31 -7.65
CA ASN A 148 1.38 3.63 -7.85
C ASN A 148 2.37 2.60 -7.27
N PHE A 149 1.97 1.32 -7.21
CA PHE A 149 2.81 0.23 -6.74
C PHE A 149 3.11 -0.74 -7.87
N CYS A 150 4.40 -0.95 -8.09
CA CYS A 150 4.87 -2.02 -8.92
C CYS A 150 5.24 -3.19 -8.02
N ILE A 151 4.52 -4.29 -8.16
CA ILE A 151 4.91 -5.52 -7.51
C ILE A 151 5.94 -6.23 -8.40
N ARG A 152 7.21 -6.17 -8.01
CA ARG A 152 8.34 -6.64 -8.84
C ARG A 152 8.87 -7.97 -8.37
N LYS A 153 9.25 -8.83 -9.32
CA LYS A 153 9.91 -10.10 -8.99
C LYS A 153 11.24 -9.85 -8.27
N SER A 154 11.37 -10.21 -6.99
CA SER A 154 12.63 -10.09 -6.25
C SER A 154 13.63 -11.11 -6.80
N HIS A 155 14.73 -10.63 -7.38
CA HIS A 155 15.85 -11.46 -7.79
C HIS A 155 16.66 -11.83 -6.54
N GLY A 156 16.38 -12.99 -5.97
CA GLY A 156 17.06 -13.50 -4.78
C GLY A 156 16.66 -14.94 -4.49
N GLN A 157 17.63 -15.75 -4.07
CA GLN A 157 17.51 -17.19 -3.92
C GLN A 157 16.66 -17.56 -2.69
N LEU A 158 15.52 -18.21 -2.98
CA LEU A 158 14.84 -19.23 -2.17
C LEU A 158 14.52 -18.90 -0.71
N MET A 159 13.43 -18.17 -0.51
CA MET A 159 12.57 -18.43 0.65
C MET A 159 11.67 -19.62 0.31
N PRO A 160 11.39 -20.55 1.26
CA PRO A 160 10.54 -21.72 1.01
C PRO A 160 9.07 -21.38 0.68
N PHE A 161 8.70 -20.10 0.78
CA PHE A 161 7.37 -19.58 0.49
C PHE A 161 7.42 -18.65 -0.73
N GLU A 162 6.34 -18.61 -1.52
CA GLU A 162 6.17 -17.85 -2.78
C GLU A 162 6.19 -16.30 -2.58
N PHE A 163 7.18 -15.75 -1.90
CA PHE A 163 7.44 -14.31 -1.82
C PHE A 163 8.30 -13.95 -3.01
N SER A 164 7.67 -13.85 -4.16
CA SER A 164 8.39 -13.42 -5.34
C SER A 164 8.45 -11.92 -5.44
N GLN A 165 7.83 -11.14 -4.55
CA GLN A 165 7.31 -9.84 -4.97
C GLN A 165 7.64 -8.71 -3.98
N SER A 166 8.47 -7.75 -4.40
CA SER A 166 8.86 -6.59 -3.58
C SER A 166 7.86 -5.45 -3.77
N LEU A 167 7.44 -4.87 -2.64
CA LEU A 167 6.59 -3.68 -2.61
C LEU A 167 7.49 -2.44 -2.57
N GLN A 168 7.89 -1.99 -3.75
CA GLN A 168 8.61 -0.73 -3.88
C GLN A 168 7.59 0.33 -4.28
N LYS A 169 7.54 1.43 -3.51
CA LYS A 169 7.08 2.69 -4.11
C LYS A 169 7.96 2.87 -5.34
N ASP A 170 7.36 3.06 -6.51
CA ASP A 170 8.13 3.10 -7.75
C ASP A 170 9.21 4.19 -7.61
N LYS A 171 10.42 3.71 -7.30
CA LYS A 171 11.64 4.48 -7.14
C LYS A 171 12.40 4.39 -8.45
N THR A 172 11.69 4.20 -9.57
CA THR A 172 12.13 4.79 -10.82
C THR A 172 12.47 6.23 -10.47
N THR A 173 13.78 6.41 -10.34
CA THR A 173 14.44 7.68 -10.40
C THR A 173 14.18 8.09 -11.83
N ASP A 174 12.99 8.64 -11.98
CA ASP A 174 12.42 9.03 -13.23
C ASP A 174 13.24 10.26 -13.60
N LYS A 175 14.28 10.02 -14.41
CA LYS A 175 14.70 11.01 -15.41
C LYS A 175 13.50 11.43 -16.29
N ASN A 176 12.38 10.69 -16.22
CA ASN A 176 11.05 11.06 -16.69
C ASN A 176 10.10 11.49 -15.55
N SER A 177 10.58 12.16 -14.50
CA SER A 177 9.70 12.99 -13.68
C SER A 177 9.39 14.18 -14.56
N VAL A 178 8.48 13.96 -15.51
CA VAL A 178 8.00 14.97 -16.42
C VAL A 178 7.24 15.93 -15.53
N SER A 179 7.95 16.95 -15.07
CA SER A 179 7.36 18.15 -14.51
C SER A 179 6.49 18.72 -15.62
N LEU A 180 5.19 18.40 -15.57
CA LEU A 180 4.24 18.92 -16.53
C LEU A 180 4.28 20.45 -16.46
N SER A 181 4.57 21.07 -17.60
CA SER A 181 4.55 22.52 -17.71
C SER A 181 3.14 23.03 -17.39
N PRO A 182 3.00 24.29 -16.93
CA PRO A 182 1.68 24.89 -16.73
C PRO A 182 0.77 24.81 -17.97
N ALA A 183 1.36 24.87 -19.18
CA ALA A 183 0.63 24.70 -20.42
C ALA A 183 0.04 23.29 -20.57
N GLN A 184 0.80 22.25 -20.24
CA GLN A 184 0.30 20.87 -20.26
C GLN A 184 -0.78 20.63 -19.21
N LEU A 185 -0.63 21.19 -18.00
CA LEU A 185 -1.66 21.11 -16.96
C LEU A 185 -2.96 21.80 -17.40
N ASN A 186 -2.87 22.97 -18.05
CA ASN A 186 -4.03 23.67 -18.59
C ASN A 186 -4.72 22.86 -19.70
N GLU A 187 -3.95 22.21 -20.57
CA GLU A 187 -4.50 21.35 -21.63
C GLU A 187 -5.21 20.11 -21.05
N ILE A 188 -4.60 19.45 -20.07
CA ILE A 188 -5.24 18.34 -19.33
C ILE A 188 -6.55 18.84 -18.68
N GLY A 189 -6.54 20.02 -18.06
CA GLY A 189 -7.72 20.65 -17.46
C GLY A 189 -8.81 20.97 -18.47
N SER A 190 -8.45 21.49 -19.64
CA SER A 190 -9.38 21.80 -20.74
C SER A 190 -10.07 20.53 -21.26
N ARG A 191 -9.32 19.44 -21.40
CA ARG A 191 -9.87 18.15 -21.85
C ARG A 191 -10.72 17.49 -20.79
N LEU A 192 -10.29 17.52 -19.52
CA LEU A 192 -11.08 17.01 -18.40
C LEU A 192 -12.39 17.81 -18.20
N ALA A 193 -12.38 19.11 -18.52
CA ALA A 193 -13.57 19.96 -18.43
C ALA A 193 -14.71 19.51 -19.36
N GLN A 194 -14.44 18.71 -20.39
CA GLN A 194 -15.48 18.11 -21.24
C GLN A 194 -16.33 17.08 -20.48
N TYR A 195 -15.78 16.49 -19.42
CA TYR A 195 -16.43 15.46 -18.61
C TYR A 195 -16.93 16.01 -17.27
N LEU A 196 -16.15 16.88 -16.61
CA LEU A 196 -16.42 17.37 -15.25
C LEU A 196 -16.78 18.86 -15.17
N GLY A 197 -16.80 19.56 -16.32
CA GLY A 197 -17.08 20.99 -16.39
C GLY A 197 -16.02 21.85 -15.68
N PRO A 198 -16.40 22.97 -15.06
CA PRO A 198 -15.45 23.96 -14.52
C PRO A 198 -14.62 23.44 -13.33
N LEU A 199 -15.09 22.40 -12.62
CA LEU A 199 -14.38 21.79 -11.50
C LEU A 199 -13.06 21.12 -11.92
N ALA A 200 -12.91 20.77 -13.19
CA ALA A 200 -11.72 20.10 -13.72
C ALA A 200 -10.41 20.83 -13.41
N THR A 201 -10.41 22.17 -13.47
CA THR A 201 -9.20 22.98 -13.23
C THR A 201 -8.71 22.88 -11.79
N ALA A 202 -9.63 22.89 -10.82
CA ALA A 202 -9.31 22.73 -9.40
C ALA A 202 -8.78 21.32 -9.12
N LEU A 203 -9.40 20.28 -9.71
CA LEU A 203 -8.96 18.90 -9.56
C LEU A 203 -7.56 18.68 -10.14
N VAL A 204 -7.28 19.20 -11.34
CA VAL A 204 -5.94 19.11 -11.93
C VAL A 204 -4.89 19.73 -11.01
N ALA A 205 -5.16 20.91 -10.46
CA ALA A 205 -4.22 21.59 -9.56
C ALA A 205 -3.97 20.79 -8.26
N ASP A 206 -5.00 20.18 -7.69
CA ASP A 206 -4.86 19.37 -6.47
C ASP A 206 -4.11 18.06 -6.76
N PHE A 207 -4.57 17.29 -7.75
CA PHE A 207 -3.99 16.00 -8.09
C PHE A 207 -2.58 16.13 -8.67
N ALA A 208 -2.23 17.23 -9.34
CA ALA A 208 -0.87 17.48 -9.82
C ALA A 208 0.14 17.61 -8.67
N ARG A 209 -0.28 18.10 -7.49
CA ARG A 209 0.59 18.17 -6.30
C ARG A 209 0.83 16.81 -5.65
N GLN A 210 -0.11 15.88 -5.85
CA GLN A 210 -0.10 14.55 -5.22
C GLN A 210 0.50 13.48 -6.12
N SER A 211 0.47 13.69 -7.44
CA SER A 211 0.90 12.73 -8.46
C SER A 211 2.40 12.81 -8.72
N SER A 212 3.07 11.66 -8.80
CA SER A 212 4.52 11.60 -9.06
C SER A 212 4.87 11.53 -10.54
N THR A 213 3.92 11.18 -11.40
CA THR A 213 4.09 11.06 -12.86
C THR A 213 2.86 11.57 -13.60
N ALA A 214 3.04 11.99 -14.86
CA ALA A 214 1.92 12.42 -15.71
C ALA A 214 0.86 11.32 -15.88
N LEU A 215 1.29 10.06 -16.00
CA LEU A 215 0.38 8.92 -16.10
C LEU A 215 -0.44 8.71 -14.81
N SER A 216 0.19 8.85 -13.64
CA SER A 216 -0.52 8.76 -12.36
C SER A 216 -1.55 9.89 -12.21
N LEU A 217 -1.22 11.11 -12.67
CA LEU A 217 -2.16 12.22 -12.69
C LEU A 217 -3.38 11.91 -13.55
N VAL A 218 -3.18 11.44 -14.78
CA VAL A 218 -4.28 11.10 -15.71
C VAL A 218 -5.20 10.04 -15.13
N ARG A 219 -4.65 8.95 -14.57
CA ARG A 219 -5.45 7.88 -13.96
C ARG A 219 -6.28 8.39 -12.78
N ASN A 220 -5.67 9.20 -11.92
CA ASN A 220 -6.37 9.75 -10.77
C ASN A 220 -7.51 10.67 -11.20
N LEU A 221 -7.28 11.54 -12.20
CA LEU A 221 -8.32 12.41 -12.76
C LEU A 221 -9.42 11.61 -13.48
N GLY A 222 -9.07 10.51 -14.17
CA GLY A 222 -10.03 9.61 -14.76
C GLY A 222 -10.95 8.96 -13.73
N GLY A 223 -10.45 8.70 -12.52
CA GLY A 223 -11.24 8.18 -11.40
C GLY A 223 -12.44 9.07 -11.02
N GLU A 224 -12.34 10.38 -11.24
CA GLU A 224 -13.41 11.34 -10.97
C GLU A 224 -14.53 11.32 -12.04
N ILE A 225 -14.30 10.70 -13.20
CA ILE A 225 -15.30 10.54 -14.25
C ILE A 225 -16.20 9.34 -13.91
N GLY A 226 -17.48 9.61 -13.66
CA GLY A 226 -18.45 8.60 -13.21
C GLY A 226 -18.78 7.52 -14.25
N ASP A 227 -18.83 7.87 -15.54
CA ASP A 227 -19.09 6.91 -16.61
C ASP A 227 -17.82 6.14 -17.02
N PRO A 228 -17.80 4.79 -16.95
CA PRO A 228 -16.61 4.00 -17.25
C PRO A 228 -16.11 4.09 -18.71
N LYS A 229 -17.02 4.32 -19.67
CA LYS A 229 -16.65 4.46 -21.09
C LYS A 229 -16.00 5.82 -21.33
N GLU A 230 -16.55 6.87 -20.75
CA GLU A 230 -15.98 8.22 -20.81
C GLU A 230 -14.63 8.30 -20.11
N ARG A 231 -14.51 7.68 -18.93
CA ARG A 231 -13.23 7.54 -18.22
C ARG A 231 -12.15 6.92 -19.09
N ARG A 232 -12.45 5.79 -19.71
CA ARG A 232 -11.52 5.08 -20.58
C ARG A 232 -11.12 5.94 -21.78
N ARG A 233 -12.08 6.63 -22.39
CA ARG A 233 -11.81 7.55 -23.51
C ARG A 233 -10.88 8.69 -23.09
N PHE A 234 -11.12 9.31 -21.93
CA PHE A 234 -10.24 10.33 -21.38
C PHE A 234 -8.81 9.80 -21.16
N GLU A 235 -8.66 8.63 -20.55
CA GLU A 235 -7.35 8.01 -20.31
C GLU A 235 -6.60 7.71 -21.62
N GLU A 236 -7.29 7.17 -22.64
CA GLU A 236 -6.72 6.88 -23.96
C GLU A 236 -6.30 8.17 -24.70
N ASP A 237 -7.16 9.20 -24.70
CA ASP A 237 -6.87 10.51 -25.31
C ASP A 237 -5.66 11.18 -24.63
N MET A 238 -5.56 11.06 -23.30
CA MET A 238 -4.46 11.64 -22.54
C MET A 238 -3.16 10.89 -22.75
N GLN A 239 -3.22 9.55 -22.86
CA GLN A 239 -2.04 8.75 -23.19
C GLN A 239 -1.46 9.19 -24.54
N TYR A 240 -2.31 9.33 -25.57
CA TYR A 240 -1.88 9.81 -26.88
C TYR A 240 -1.29 11.22 -26.83
N PHE A 241 -1.92 12.12 -26.07
CA PHE A 241 -1.42 13.47 -25.85
C PHE A 241 -0.03 13.46 -25.19
N LEU A 242 0.16 12.69 -24.13
CA LEU A 242 1.45 12.63 -23.42
C LEU A 242 2.57 12.01 -24.27
N ASP A 243 2.25 10.97 -25.05
CA ASP A 243 3.21 10.31 -25.93
C ASP A 243 3.65 11.23 -27.09
N GLY A 244 2.75 12.08 -27.58
CA GLY A 244 3.04 13.07 -28.62
C GLY A 244 4.05 14.14 -28.18
N TRP A 245 4.10 14.46 -26.89
CA TRP A 245 5.00 15.47 -26.33
C TRP A 245 6.36 14.91 -25.88
N SER A 246 6.50 13.59 -25.78
CA SER A 246 7.76 12.96 -25.39
C SER A 246 8.77 12.84 -26.54
N LYS A 247 8.43 13.30 -27.74
CA LYS A 247 9.35 13.39 -28.89
C LYS A 247 9.99 14.79 -28.91
N PRO A 248 11.32 14.90 -28.69
CA PRO A 248 12.05 16.16 -28.80
C PRO A 248 12.07 16.71 -30.23
#